data_AF-A0A0D7ATP9-F1
#
_entry.id   AF-A0A0D7ATP9-F1
#
_cell.length_a   1.000
_cell.length_b   1.000
_cell.length_c   1.000
_cell.angle_alpha   90.00
_cell.angle_beta   90.00
_cell.angle_gamma   90.00
#
_symmetry.space_group_name_H-M   'P 1'
#
loop_
_entity.id
_entity.type
_entity.pdbx_description
1 polymer ?
#
loop_
_entity_poly.entity_id
_entity_poly.type
_entity_poly.pdbx_seq_one_letter_code
_entity_poly.pdbx_strand_id
1 'polypeptide(L)'
;MSQKGCIIVDEAHGYRIVAHDENAIIARLMPDGTLDMELVVLREVPSEDELREPLLASGTRVIKEACIYRRDQRPNHTGRMAQIGWTTGARHLQPTLDYGVSFKNPNLSDSERTRQDTELIGVLSLLWALVTVNMPHEIVESVTRQIYDSMRPYPPMGTRQVPPGSGFSFDLDGLLFEFRNATRCPPEGYATFGYEATSHHDDVWVKWAFAATFGREVPADGELQQRGLQHAGGNFVDCDLEIVVQQAAGTVIAFMPEHEHGTTRGYGIHNAIVALTSLGRIHRQWDNLSLASVTRFMPCNDHQDM
;
A
#
# COMPACT_ATOMS: atom_id res chain seq x y z
N MET A 1 9.83 -30.76 -2.58
CA MET A 1 8.96 -29.60 -2.34
C MET A 1 7.57 -30.00 -2.78
N SER A 2 6.60 -30.14 -1.87
CA SER A 2 5.22 -30.45 -2.25
C SER A 2 4.70 -29.31 -3.12
N GLN A 3 4.14 -29.63 -4.29
CA GLN A 3 3.38 -28.67 -5.09
C GLN A 3 2.30 -28.08 -4.18
N LYS A 4 2.48 -26.84 -3.74
CA LYS A 4 1.37 -26.09 -3.12
C LYS A 4 0.28 -26.00 -4.19
N GLY A 5 -0.93 -26.42 -3.85
CA GLY A 5 -2.06 -26.39 -4.77
C GLY A 5 -2.25 -24.98 -5.33
N CYS A 6 -2.62 -24.88 -6.61
CA CYS A 6 -3.09 -23.64 -7.21
C CYS A 6 -4.61 -23.69 -7.28
N ILE A 7 -5.26 -22.58 -6.97
CA ILE A 7 -6.70 -22.39 -7.12
C ILE A 7 -6.93 -21.71 -8.47
N ILE A 8 -7.95 -22.13 -9.21
CA ILE A 8 -8.40 -21.47 -10.42
C ILE A 8 -9.47 -20.45 -10.00
N VAL A 9 -9.27 -19.18 -10.38
CA VAL A 9 -10.10 -18.06 -9.92
C VAL A 9 -10.74 -17.35 -11.11
N ASP A 10 -11.73 -18.00 -11.72
CA ASP A 10 -12.49 -17.47 -12.84
C ASP A 10 -14.00 -17.63 -12.62
N GLU A 11 -14.80 -17.05 -13.51
CA GLU A 11 -16.28 -17.09 -13.42
C GLU A 11 -16.84 -18.50 -13.47
N ALA A 12 -16.18 -19.43 -14.18
CA ALA A 12 -16.62 -20.83 -14.23
C ALA A 12 -16.42 -21.56 -12.88
N HIS A 13 -15.57 -21.01 -12.01
CA HIS A 13 -15.30 -21.50 -10.66
C HIS A 13 -15.96 -20.65 -9.57
N GLY A 14 -16.94 -19.81 -9.93
CA GLY A 14 -17.75 -19.04 -8.97
C GLY A 14 -17.22 -17.64 -8.68
N TYR A 15 -16.05 -17.27 -9.20
CA TYR A 15 -15.49 -15.95 -8.92
C TYR A 15 -16.15 -14.86 -9.76
N ARG A 16 -16.49 -13.73 -9.13
CA ARG A 16 -16.82 -12.51 -9.88
C ARG A 16 -15.55 -11.79 -10.28
N ILE A 17 -15.44 -11.43 -11.56
CA ILE A 17 -14.35 -10.59 -12.07
C ILE A 17 -14.81 -9.13 -12.05
N VAL A 18 -14.14 -8.30 -11.27
CA VAL A 18 -14.26 -6.83 -11.39
C VAL A 18 -13.31 -6.41 -12.51
N ALA A 19 -13.90 -6.05 -13.65
CA ALA A 19 -13.15 -5.73 -14.86
C ALA A 19 -12.24 -4.50 -14.68
N HIS A 20 -11.19 -4.40 -15.48
CA HIS A 20 -10.16 -3.36 -15.37
C HIS A 20 -10.68 -1.90 -15.47
N ASP A 21 -11.87 -1.72 -16.02
CA ASP A 21 -12.62 -0.47 -16.25
C ASP A 21 -13.88 -0.37 -15.36
N GLU A 22 -14.10 -1.32 -14.45
CA GLU A 22 -15.26 -1.37 -13.57
C GLU A 22 -14.93 -0.85 -12.16
N ASN A 23 -15.69 0.16 -11.71
CA ASN A 23 -15.80 0.53 -10.31
C ASN A 23 -16.75 -0.42 -9.59
N ALA A 24 -16.42 -0.84 -8.36
CA ALA A 24 -17.26 -1.75 -7.59
C ALA A 24 -17.27 -1.42 -6.11
N ILE A 25 -18.45 -1.51 -5.48
CA ILE A 25 -18.60 -1.61 -4.03
C ILE A 25 -19.25 -2.96 -3.75
N ILE A 26 -18.57 -3.77 -2.96
CA ILE A 26 -19.03 -5.07 -2.50
C ILE A 26 -19.44 -4.90 -1.05
N ALA A 27 -20.67 -5.30 -0.74
CA ALA A 27 -21.22 -5.14 0.58
C ALA A 27 -22.12 -6.32 0.93
N ARG A 28 -22.16 -6.64 2.21
CA ARG A 28 -23.03 -7.64 2.81
C ARG A 28 -24.29 -6.98 3.36
N LEU A 29 -25.45 -7.53 3.01
CA LEU A 29 -26.73 -7.11 3.60
C LEU A 29 -26.85 -7.71 5.01
N MET A 30 -26.90 -6.84 6.01
CA MET A 30 -27.04 -7.20 7.41
C MET A 30 -28.50 -7.51 7.77
N PRO A 31 -28.77 -8.27 8.87
CA PRO A 31 -30.13 -8.63 9.26
C PRO A 31 -31.08 -7.45 9.55
N ASP A 32 -30.53 -6.29 9.91
CA ASP A 32 -31.26 -5.05 10.15
C ASP A 32 -31.54 -4.25 8.87
N GLY A 33 -31.13 -4.77 7.70
CA GLY A 33 -31.29 -4.13 6.41
C GLY A 33 -30.18 -3.13 6.04
N THR A 34 -29.18 -2.94 6.91
CA THR A 34 -28.02 -2.10 6.59
C THR A 34 -27.01 -2.84 5.71
N LEU A 35 -26.13 -2.10 5.04
CA LEU A 35 -25.04 -2.65 4.23
C LEU A 35 -23.72 -2.49 4.98
N ASP A 36 -22.98 -3.59 5.15
CA ASP A 36 -21.58 -3.58 5.62
C ASP A 36 -20.66 -3.74 4.42
N MET A 37 -19.89 -2.71 4.09
CA MET A 37 -18.94 -2.76 2.96
C MET A 37 -17.81 -3.73 3.26
N GLU A 38 -17.38 -4.49 2.25
CA GLU A 38 -16.32 -5.51 2.38
C GLU A 38 -15.16 -5.33 1.40
N LEU A 39 -15.42 -4.75 0.22
CA LEU A 39 -14.40 -4.39 -0.77
C LEU A 39 -14.87 -3.17 -1.56
N VAL A 40 -13.99 -2.20 -1.77
CA VAL A 40 -14.22 -1.08 -2.68
C VAL A 40 -13.11 -1.05 -3.73
N VAL A 41 -13.49 -0.95 -4.99
CA VAL A 41 -12.60 -0.82 -6.15
C VAL A 41 -12.97 0.46 -6.88
N LEU A 42 -12.02 1.39 -6.94
CA LEU A 42 -12.11 2.63 -7.70
C LEU A 42 -11.15 2.57 -8.89
N ARG A 43 -11.64 2.97 -10.05
CA ARG A 43 -10.90 3.10 -11.31
C ARG A 43 -10.66 4.56 -11.60
N GLU A 44 -9.71 4.81 -12.50
CA GLU A 44 -9.40 6.15 -12.96
C GLU A 44 -9.08 7.11 -11.79
N VAL A 45 -8.30 6.65 -10.81
CA VAL A 45 -7.85 7.49 -9.68
C VAL A 45 -6.33 7.74 -9.79
N PRO A 46 -5.87 8.99 -9.97
CA PRO A 46 -6.65 10.24 -10.06
C PRO A 46 -7.46 10.33 -11.35
N SER A 47 -8.58 11.07 -11.36
CA SER A 47 -9.47 11.25 -12.52
C SER A 47 -8.73 11.70 -13.77
N GLU A 48 -9.30 11.42 -14.95
CA GLU A 48 -8.72 11.83 -16.23
C GLU A 48 -8.47 13.36 -16.27
N ASP A 49 -7.20 13.73 -16.32
CA ASP A 49 -6.68 15.09 -16.44
C ASP A 49 -5.28 15.00 -17.11
N GLU A 50 -4.78 16.11 -17.64
CA GLU A 50 -3.45 16.26 -18.25
C GLU A 50 -2.32 15.80 -17.32
N LEU A 51 -2.55 15.84 -16.00
CA LEU A 51 -1.58 15.42 -14.98
C LEU A 51 -1.65 13.92 -14.63
N ARG A 52 -2.67 13.18 -15.08
CA ARG A 52 -2.87 11.77 -14.70
C ARG A 52 -1.69 10.89 -15.11
N GLU A 53 -1.34 10.89 -16.39
CA GLU A 53 -0.26 10.04 -16.91
C GLU A 53 1.11 10.40 -16.33
N PRO A 54 1.53 11.69 -16.27
CA PRO A 54 2.76 12.07 -15.57
C PRO A 54 2.82 11.62 -14.11
N LEU A 55 1.69 11.71 -13.39
CA LEU A 55 1.60 11.31 -11.98
C LEU A 55 1.72 9.79 -11.80
N LEU A 56 1.03 9.02 -12.63
CA LEU A 56 1.12 7.56 -12.62
C LEU A 56 2.53 7.08 -13.00
N ALA A 57 3.15 7.72 -14.00
CA ALA A 57 4.53 7.44 -14.41
C ALA A 57 5.55 7.79 -13.32
N SER A 58 5.42 8.96 -12.68
CA SER A 58 6.30 9.37 -11.58
C SER A 58 6.19 8.43 -10.38
N GLY A 59 4.97 8.10 -9.96
CA GLY A 59 4.76 7.13 -8.88
C GLY A 59 5.32 5.74 -9.21
N THR A 60 5.13 5.28 -10.45
CA THR A 60 5.71 4.01 -10.93
C THR A 60 7.24 4.02 -10.83
N ARG A 61 7.90 5.11 -11.25
CA ARG A 61 9.36 5.27 -11.13
C ARG A 61 9.82 5.14 -9.68
N VAL A 62 9.20 5.89 -8.76
CA VAL A 62 9.55 5.88 -7.33
C VAL A 62 9.36 4.48 -6.72
N ILE A 63 8.28 3.78 -7.07
CA ILE A 63 8.00 2.42 -6.60
C ILE A 63 9.07 1.44 -7.08
N LYS A 64 9.40 1.47 -8.38
CA LYS A 64 10.44 0.61 -8.96
C LYS A 64 11.79 0.88 -8.32
N GLU A 65 12.14 2.16 -8.15
CA GLU A 65 13.36 2.59 -7.49
C GLU A 65 13.46 2.05 -6.06
N ALA A 66 12.40 2.19 -5.27
CA ALA A 66 12.33 1.64 -3.92
C ALA A 66 12.53 0.12 -3.91
N CYS A 67 11.90 -0.62 -4.83
CA CYS A 67 12.04 -2.07 -4.95
C CYS A 67 13.46 -2.52 -5.38
N ILE A 68 14.18 -1.68 -6.13
CA ILE A 68 15.56 -1.93 -6.56
C ILE A 68 16.52 -1.72 -5.39
N TYR A 69 16.42 -0.58 -4.70
CA TYR A 69 17.44 -0.17 -3.73
C TYR A 69 17.18 -0.64 -2.30
N ARG A 70 15.96 -1.09 -1.96
CA ARG A 70 15.60 -1.58 -0.63
C ARG A 70 15.50 -3.10 -0.58
N ARG A 71 15.83 -3.66 0.59
CA ARG A 71 15.75 -5.07 0.93
C ARG A 71 14.33 -5.54 0.74
N ASP A 72 14.26 -6.67 0.05
CA ASP A 72 13.01 -7.37 -0.18
C ASP A 72 12.51 -7.97 1.13
N GLN A 73 11.28 -7.62 1.51
CA GLN A 73 10.63 -8.18 2.70
C GLN A 73 10.22 -9.64 2.48
N ARG A 74 10.09 -10.07 1.23
CA ARG A 74 9.63 -11.40 0.83
C ARG A 74 10.56 -11.99 -0.24
N PRO A 75 11.84 -12.24 0.07
CA PRO A 75 12.84 -12.66 -0.92
C PRO A 75 12.57 -14.03 -1.58
N ASN A 76 11.63 -14.81 -1.04
CA ASN A 76 11.22 -16.11 -1.58
C ASN A 76 9.92 -16.04 -2.41
N HIS A 77 9.36 -14.85 -2.60
CA HIS A 77 8.16 -14.63 -3.41
C HIS A 77 8.58 -14.08 -4.79
N THR A 78 7.73 -14.23 -5.80
CA THR A 78 7.90 -13.55 -7.09
C THR A 78 7.82 -12.04 -6.88
N GLY A 79 8.60 -11.27 -7.65
CA GLY A 79 8.61 -9.81 -7.60
C GLY A 79 9.44 -9.24 -6.45
N ARG A 80 9.09 -8.02 -6.03
CA ARG A 80 9.78 -7.29 -4.96
C ARG A 80 8.78 -6.58 -4.07
N MET A 81 9.06 -6.57 -2.76
CA MET A 81 8.33 -5.78 -1.77
C MET A 81 9.30 -5.01 -0.88
N ALA A 82 9.20 -3.68 -0.88
CA ALA A 82 9.94 -2.79 -0.01
C ALA A 82 9.01 -2.17 1.04
N GLN A 83 9.33 -2.36 2.32
CA GLN A 83 8.63 -1.69 3.42
C GLN A 83 9.23 -0.31 3.68
N ILE A 84 8.38 0.64 4.04
CA ILE A 84 8.72 1.97 4.56
C ILE A 84 7.88 2.27 5.80
N GLY A 85 8.41 3.13 6.67
CA GLY A 85 7.78 3.46 7.93
C GLY A 85 8.19 2.52 9.06
N TRP A 86 7.25 2.23 9.94
CA TRP A 86 7.49 1.43 11.13
C TRP A 86 7.67 -0.04 10.81
N THR A 87 8.53 -0.70 11.58
CA THR A 87 8.73 -2.15 11.53
C THR A 87 8.98 -2.70 12.93
N THR A 88 8.77 -4.00 13.10
CA THR A 88 9.16 -4.74 14.30
C THR A 88 10.49 -5.49 14.12
N GLY A 89 11.17 -5.27 12.98
CA GLY A 89 12.41 -5.94 12.62
C GLY A 89 12.18 -7.39 12.17
N ALA A 90 13.25 -8.19 12.23
CA ALA A 90 13.22 -9.57 11.80
C ALA A 90 12.40 -10.43 12.77
N ARG A 91 11.47 -11.24 12.24
CA ARG A 91 10.52 -12.05 13.04
C ARG A 91 11.20 -13.06 13.99
N HIS A 92 12.44 -13.45 13.72
CA HIS A 92 13.21 -14.41 14.53
C HIS A 92 14.01 -13.76 15.66
N LEU A 93 14.06 -12.43 15.69
CA LEU A 93 14.68 -11.66 16.77
C LEU A 93 13.59 -11.15 17.71
N GLN A 94 13.99 -10.68 18.88
CA GLN A 94 13.09 -9.98 19.78
C GLN A 94 12.51 -8.77 19.04
N PRO A 95 11.17 -8.66 18.91
CA PRO A 95 10.55 -7.54 18.21
C PRO A 95 10.97 -6.22 18.85
N THR A 96 11.50 -5.30 18.03
CA THR A 96 11.80 -3.94 18.45
C THR A 96 11.12 -2.98 17.50
N LEU A 97 10.33 -2.07 18.04
CA LEU A 97 9.69 -1.04 17.24
C LEU A 97 10.71 0.04 16.84
N ASP A 98 10.94 0.19 15.54
CA ASP A 98 11.81 1.22 14.98
C ASP A 98 11.39 1.50 13.51
N TYR A 99 12.02 2.49 12.89
CA TYR A 99 11.92 2.71 11.45
C TYR A 99 12.69 1.64 10.68
N GLY A 100 12.10 1.17 9.57
CA GLY A 100 12.73 0.19 8.71
C GLY A 100 14.05 0.67 8.10
N VAL A 101 15.16 -0.01 8.43
CA VAL A 101 16.46 0.18 7.74
C VAL A 101 16.53 -0.77 6.56
N SER A 102 16.00 -0.32 5.42
CA SER A 102 15.77 -1.19 4.27
C SER A 102 16.77 -1.05 3.13
N PHE A 103 17.60 0.00 3.03
CA PHE A 103 18.54 0.11 1.91
C PHE A 103 19.59 -1.02 1.81
N LYS A 104 19.83 -1.52 0.59
CA LYS A 104 20.81 -2.59 0.29
C LYS A 104 22.25 -2.09 0.33
N ASN A 105 22.51 -0.92 -0.24
CA ASN A 105 23.85 -0.34 -0.31
C ASN A 105 24.15 0.45 0.99
N PRO A 106 25.11 0.01 1.83
CA PRO A 106 25.51 0.76 3.02
C PRO A 106 26.21 2.09 2.68
N ASN A 107 26.79 2.21 1.48
CA ASN A 107 27.51 3.41 1.04
C ASN A 107 26.64 4.44 0.32
N LEU A 108 25.32 4.22 0.26
CA LEU A 108 24.40 5.24 -0.25
C LEU A 108 24.48 6.46 0.67
N SER A 109 24.67 7.66 0.11
CA SER A 109 24.80 8.88 0.89
C SER A 109 23.52 9.18 1.66
N ASP A 110 23.64 9.90 2.77
CA ASP A 110 22.47 10.30 3.55
C ASP A 110 21.51 11.18 2.74
N SER A 111 22.04 12.07 1.89
CA SER A 111 21.23 12.88 0.97
C SER A 111 20.37 12.04 0.04
N GLU A 112 20.92 10.95 -0.49
CA GLU A 112 20.25 10.08 -1.44
C GLU A 112 19.23 9.17 -0.73
N ARG A 113 19.54 8.69 0.49
CA ARG A 113 18.57 7.99 1.33
C ARG A 113 17.38 8.89 1.68
N THR A 114 17.66 10.14 2.08
CA THR A 114 16.64 11.14 2.39
C THR A 114 15.79 11.45 1.15
N ARG A 115 16.38 11.62 -0.03
CA ARG A 115 15.63 11.79 -1.29
C ARG A 115 14.69 10.62 -1.54
N GLN A 116 15.19 9.38 -1.54
CA GLN A 116 14.38 8.20 -1.82
C GLN A 116 13.29 7.96 -0.76
N ASP A 117 13.55 8.26 0.52
CA ASP A 117 12.53 8.23 1.57
C ASP A 117 11.48 9.33 1.35
N THR A 118 11.90 10.55 1.00
CA THR A 118 11.00 11.69 0.77
C THR A 118 10.06 11.43 -0.42
N GLU A 119 10.60 10.96 -1.54
CA GLU A 119 9.82 10.62 -2.73
C GLU A 119 8.82 9.49 -2.45
N LEU A 120 9.23 8.43 -1.75
CA LEU A 120 8.33 7.33 -1.42
C LEU A 120 7.25 7.72 -0.40
N ILE A 121 7.59 8.53 0.61
CA ILE A 121 6.59 9.15 1.51
C ILE A 121 5.62 10.00 0.69
N GLY A 122 6.10 10.74 -0.31
CA GLY A 122 5.29 11.52 -1.23
C GLY A 122 4.25 10.68 -1.96
N VAL A 123 4.65 9.59 -2.58
CA VAL A 123 3.76 8.67 -3.31
C VAL A 123 2.73 8.01 -2.39
N LEU A 124 3.14 7.55 -1.20
CA LEU A 124 2.21 6.97 -0.23
C LEU A 124 1.24 7.99 0.36
N SER A 125 1.69 9.23 0.58
CA SER A 125 0.84 10.32 1.07
C SER A 125 -0.12 10.82 -0.01
N LEU A 126 0.28 10.75 -1.28
CA LEU A 126 -0.60 10.96 -2.42
C LEU A 126 -1.69 9.88 -2.50
N LEU A 127 -1.34 8.59 -2.36
CA LEU A 127 -2.33 7.52 -2.22
C LEU A 127 -3.31 7.83 -1.08
N TRP A 128 -2.80 8.23 0.10
CA TRP A 128 -3.65 8.56 1.24
C TRP A 128 -4.60 9.73 0.92
N ALA A 129 -4.11 10.81 0.32
CA ALA A 129 -4.95 11.92 -0.11
C ALA A 129 -6.05 11.48 -1.08
N LEU A 130 -5.70 10.64 -2.08
CA LEU A 130 -6.66 10.09 -3.04
C LEU A 130 -7.72 9.22 -2.35
N VAL A 131 -7.31 8.39 -1.39
CA VAL A 131 -8.23 7.60 -0.56
C VAL A 131 -9.18 8.51 0.22
N THR A 132 -8.66 9.53 0.91
CA THR A 132 -9.50 10.42 1.73
C THR A 132 -10.53 11.21 0.92
N VAL A 133 -10.26 11.49 -0.36
CA VAL A 133 -11.15 12.24 -1.24
C VAL A 133 -12.17 11.34 -1.95
N ASN A 134 -11.79 10.11 -2.30
CA ASN A 134 -12.60 9.27 -3.20
C ASN A 134 -13.28 8.08 -2.52
N MET A 135 -12.78 7.61 -1.37
CA MET A 135 -13.38 6.45 -0.69
C MET A 135 -14.62 6.83 0.14
N PRO A 136 -15.55 5.89 0.38
CA PRO A 136 -16.66 6.09 1.31
C PRO A 136 -16.17 6.60 2.67
N HIS A 137 -16.80 7.66 3.17
CA HIS A 137 -16.40 8.33 4.42
C HIS A 137 -16.28 7.35 5.59
N GLU A 138 -17.26 6.45 5.74
CA GLU A 138 -17.31 5.39 6.78
C GLU A 138 -16.02 4.56 6.84
N ILE A 139 -15.42 4.26 5.69
CA ILE A 139 -14.19 3.47 5.57
C ILE A 139 -13.01 4.30 6.08
N VAL A 140 -12.85 5.52 5.56
CA VAL A 140 -11.75 6.41 5.92
C VAL A 140 -11.81 6.79 7.40
N GLU A 141 -13.00 7.17 7.88
CA GLU A 141 -13.26 7.54 9.27
C GLU A 141 -12.94 6.40 10.24
N SER A 142 -13.31 5.15 9.89
CA SER A 142 -13.01 4.00 10.75
C SER A 142 -11.51 3.83 10.99
N VAL A 143 -10.69 4.06 9.95
CA VAL A 143 -9.22 3.97 10.03
C VAL A 143 -8.64 5.19 10.74
N THR A 144 -9.06 6.40 10.38
CA THR A 144 -8.52 7.63 10.99
C THR A 144 -8.82 7.70 12.46
N ARG A 145 -10.04 7.38 12.88
CA ARG A 145 -10.43 7.36 14.29
C ARG A 145 -9.59 6.36 15.08
N GLN A 146 -9.34 5.19 14.50
CA GLN A 146 -8.53 4.18 15.17
C GLN A 146 -7.06 4.61 15.30
N ILE A 147 -6.47 5.18 14.24
CA ILE A 147 -5.05 5.58 14.23
C ILE A 147 -4.80 6.86 15.02
N TYR A 148 -5.63 7.89 14.85
CA TYR A 148 -5.38 9.26 15.31
C TYR A 148 -6.21 9.68 16.53
N ASP A 149 -7.38 9.09 16.77
CA ASP A 149 -8.24 9.44 17.92
C ASP A 149 -8.12 8.44 19.08
N SER A 150 -7.14 7.54 19.02
CA SER A 150 -6.84 6.62 20.12
C SER A 150 -6.14 7.35 21.28
N MET A 151 -6.13 6.74 22.47
CA MET A 151 -5.39 7.27 23.63
C MET A 151 -3.88 7.40 23.39
N ARG A 152 -3.35 6.70 22.37
CA ARG A 152 -1.94 6.72 21.98
C ARG A 152 -1.86 6.86 20.46
N PRO A 153 -2.12 8.06 19.92
CA PRO A 153 -2.17 8.27 18.49
C PRO A 153 -0.85 7.93 17.84
N TYR A 154 -0.91 7.39 16.63
CA TYR A 154 0.27 7.13 15.86
C TYR A 154 0.76 8.40 15.19
N PRO A 155 2.09 8.63 15.13
CA PRO A 155 2.60 9.70 14.32
C PRO A 155 2.36 9.38 12.83
N PRO A 156 2.18 10.40 11.98
CA PRO A 156 2.17 10.20 10.52
C PRO A 156 3.47 9.58 10.02
N MET A 157 3.47 9.11 8.77
CA MET A 157 4.62 8.47 8.13
C MET A 157 5.91 9.26 8.29
N GLY A 158 6.93 8.55 8.75
CA GLY A 158 8.32 8.99 8.82
C GLY A 158 9.25 7.80 8.60
N THR A 159 10.53 8.07 8.51
CA THR A 159 11.61 7.09 8.43
C THR A 159 12.75 7.51 9.35
N ARG A 160 13.84 6.75 9.32
CA ARG A 160 15.07 7.13 10.03
C ARG A 160 15.71 8.40 9.44
N GLN A 161 15.48 8.69 8.17
CA GLN A 161 16.04 9.84 7.47
C GLN A 161 15.10 11.04 7.46
N VAL A 162 13.78 10.79 7.38
CA VAL A 162 12.75 11.81 7.30
C VAL A 162 11.87 11.70 8.54
N PRO A 163 11.98 12.62 9.52
CA PRO A 163 11.18 12.53 10.74
C PRO A 163 9.68 12.60 10.42
N PRO A 164 8.82 12.03 11.28
CA PRO A 164 7.37 12.14 11.13
C PRO A 164 6.95 13.61 11.22
N GLY A 165 5.89 13.98 10.51
CA GLY A 165 5.41 15.35 10.49
C GLY A 165 4.36 15.60 9.40
N SER A 166 4.10 16.87 9.14
CA SER A 166 3.25 17.31 8.04
C SER A 166 4.07 17.51 6.77
N GLY A 167 3.35 17.63 5.67
CA GLY A 167 3.88 17.97 4.38
C GLY A 167 4.49 16.81 3.63
N PHE A 168 4.24 16.78 2.33
CA PHE A 168 4.91 15.90 1.39
C PHE A 168 5.03 16.60 0.04
N SER A 169 5.88 16.07 -0.82
CA SER A 169 6.08 16.57 -2.17
C SER A 169 6.20 15.41 -3.15
N PHE A 170 5.97 15.72 -4.42
CA PHE A 170 6.28 14.81 -5.52
C PHE A 170 6.74 15.63 -6.73
N ASP A 171 7.63 15.03 -7.52
CA ASP A 171 8.14 15.60 -8.76
C ASP A 171 7.32 15.05 -9.94
N LEU A 172 6.75 15.94 -10.74
CA LEU A 172 6.14 15.61 -12.03
C LEU A 172 6.93 16.32 -13.13
N ASP A 173 7.67 15.55 -13.93
CA ASP A 173 8.46 16.05 -15.05
C ASP A 173 9.37 17.25 -14.69
N GLY A 174 10.00 17.19 -13.50
CA GLY A 174 10.89 18.24 -13.00
C GLY A 174 10.18 19.41 -12.32
N LEU A 175 8.85 19.40 -12.24
CA LEU A 175 8.07 20.33 -11.44
C LEU A 175 7.80 19.72 -10.07
N LEU A 176 8.35 20.36 -9.03
CA LEU A 176 8.12 19.95 -7.65
C LEU A 176 6.80 20.53 -7.13
N PHE A 177 5.84 19.66 -6.80
CA PHE A 177 4.61 20.01 -6.12
C PHE A 177 4.77 19.81 -4.62
N GLU A 178 4.48 20.83 -3.82
CA GLU A 178 4.64 20.80 -2.35
C GLU A 178 3.31 21.01 -1.63
N PHE A 179 2.95 20.07 -0.75
CA PHE A 179 1.74 20.11 0.07
C PHE A 179 2.10 20.38 1.52
N ARG A 180 2.68 21.54 1.83
CA ARG A 180 3.34 21.84 3.12
C ARG A 180 2.51 21.56 4.37
N ASN A 181 1.20 21.77 4.28
CA ASN A 181 0.27 21.61 5.41
C ASN A 181 -0.55 20.31 5.36
N ALA A 182 -0.38 19.49 4.33
CA ALA A 182 -1.13 18.23 4.23
C ALA A 182 -0.59 17.22 5.25
N THR A 183 -1.49 16.40 5.80
CA THR A 183 -1.08 15.29 6.67
C THR A 183 -0.49 14.18 5.81
N ARG A 184 0.60 13.58 6.26
CA ARG A 184 1.17 12.39 5.59
C ARG A 184 0.28 11.18 5.79
N CYS A 185 0.53 10.14 5.00
CA CYS A 185 -0.13 8.84 5.16
C CYS A 185 0.11 8.20 6.56
N PRO A 186 -0.70 7.17 6.92
CA PRO A 186 -0.43 6.29 8.06
C PRO A 186 1.02 5.76 8.09
N PRO A 187 1.56 5.36 9.26
CA PRO A 187 3.00 5.15 9.47
C PRO A 187 3.57 3.82 8.99
N GLU A 188 2.78 3.00 8.32
CA GLU A 188 3.26 1.75 7.71
C GLU A 188 2.80 1.66 6.25
N GLY A 189 3.77 1.44 5.36
CA GLY A 189 3.50 1.33 3.94
C GLY A 189 4.43 0.35 3.24
N TYR A 190 3.97 -0.12 2.08
CA TYR A 190 4.70 -1.03 1.22
C TYR A 190 4.70 -0.50 -0.20
N ALA A 191 5.84 -0.58 -0.86
CA ALA A 191 5.98 -0.46 -2.31
C ALA A 191 6.26 -1.84 -2.88
N THR A 192 5.57 -2.22 -3.95
CA THR A 192 5.73 -3.52 -4.58
C THR A 192 5.85 -3.38 -6.09
N PHE A 193 6.68 -4.24 -6.69
CA PHE A 193 6.83 -4.32 -8.14
C PHE A 193 6.83 -5.78 -8.58
N GLY A 194 5.78 -6.17 -9.31
CA GLY A 194 5.59 -7.55 -9.78
C GLY A 194 5.42 -8.57 -8.66
N TYR A 195 5.06 -8.12 -7.46
CA TYR A 195 4.93 -8.98 -6.28
C TYR A 195 3.74 -9.92 -6.42
N GLU A 196 3.97 -11.21 -6.13
CA GLU A 196 2.92 -12.22 -6.06
C GLU A 196 2.85 -12.81 -4.66
N ALA A 197 1.65 -12.91 -4.11
CA ALA A 197 1.39 -13.58 -2.84
C ALA A 197 0.51 -14.81 -3.03
N THR A 198 0.87 -15.91 -2.38
CA THR A 198 -0.07 -17.01 -2.12
C THR A 198 -1.21 -16.51 -1.23
N SER A 199 -2.35 -17.19 -1.23
CA SER A 199 -3.46 -16.85 -0.34
C SER A 199 -2.99 -16.82 1.13
N HIS A 200 -3.42 -15.79 1.85
CA HIS A 200 -3.06 -15.52 3.24
C HIS A 200 -4.05 -14.57 3.90
N HIS A 201 -3.92 -14.44 5.22
CA HIS A 201 -4.53 -13.42 6.04
C HIS A 201 -3.43 -12.55 6.64
N ASP A 202 -3.71 -11.27 6.83
CA ASP A 202 -2.83 -10.38 7.56
C ASP A 202 -3.39 -10.09 8.97
N ASP A 203 -2.53 -10.20 9.98
CA ASP A 203 -2.82 -9.74 11.35
C ASP A 203 -2.71 -8.21 11.38
N VAL A 204 -3.85 -7.54 11.23
CA VAL A 204 -3.97 -6.08 11.18
C VAL A 204 -4.68 -5.52 12.40
N TRP A 205 -4.38 -4.27 12.71
CA TRP A 205 -5.04 -3.52 13.78
C TRP A 205 -6.29 -2.80 13.29
N VAL A 206 -6.24 -2.26 12.07
CA VAL A 206 -7.36 -1.54 11.44
C VAL A 206 -8.14 -2.44 10.49
N LYS A 207 -9.45 -2.26 10.40
CA LYS A 207 -10.34 -3.06 9.54
C LYS A 207 -9.95 -3.00 8.06
N TRP A 208 -9.46 -1.87 7.58
CA TRP A 208 -9.22 -1.61 6.16
C TRP A 208 -7.74 -1.38 5.84
N ALA A 209 -7.25 -2.02 4.79
CA ALA A 209 -6.03 -1.63 4.09
C ALA A 209 -6.38 -0.99 2.74
N PHE A 210 -5.45 -0.18 2.24
CA PHE A 210 -5.59 0.51 0.97
C PHE A 210 -4.43 0.18 0.06
N ALA A 211 -4.68 0.02 -1.24
CA ALA A 211 -3.63 -0.12 -2.23
C ALA A 211 -3.95 0.66 -3.51
N ALA A 212 -2.93 1.25 -4.13
CA ALA A 212 -3.03 1.91 -5.43
C ALA A 212 -2.05 1.31 -6.43
N THR A 213 -2.55 0.96 -7.60
CA THR A 213 -1.74 0.55 -8.75
C THR A 213 -1.39 1.78 -9.57
N PHE A 214 -0.13 2.22 -9.49
CA PHE A 214 0.38 3.36 -10.25
C PHE A 214 0.77 2.96 -11.68
N GLY A 215 1.20 1.71 -11.87
CA GLY A 215 1.63 1.23 -13.18
C GLY A 215 1.37 -0.25 -13.35
N ARG A 216 1.12 -0.66 -14.59
CA ARG A 216 1.01 -2.06 -14.99
C ARG A 216 1.81 -2.28 -16.27
N GLU A 217 2.86 -3.08 -16.17
CA GLU A 217 3.73 -3.43 -17.29
C GLU A 217 3.34 -4.79 -17.82
N VAL A 218 2.82 -4.83 -19.04
CA VAL A 218 2.49 -6.04 -19.78
C VAL A 218 3.55 -6.26 -20.86
N PRO A 219 4.36 -7.34 -20.81
CA PRO A 219 5.36 -7.61 -21.84
C PRO A 219 4.71 -7.76 -23.22
N ALA A 220 5.20 -7.02 -24.20
CA ALA A 220 4.64 -7.03 -25.56
C ALA A 220 4.75 -8.42 -26.23
N ASP A 221 5.79 -9.16 -25.89
CA ASP A 221 6.05 -10.53 -26.33
C ASP A 221 5.58 -11.59 -25.33
N GLY A 222 4.89 -11.19 -24.25
CA GLY A 222 4.40 -12.09 -23.22
C GLY A 222 3.28 -13.00 -23.70
N GLU A 223 3.23 -14.23 -23.17
CA GLU A 223 2.22 -15.24 -23.54
C GLU A 223 0.79 -14.71 -23.41
N LEU A 224 0.49 -14.01 -22.31
CA LEU A 224 -0.84 -13.44 -22.07
C LEU A 224 -1.20 -12.36 -23.09
N GLN A 225 -0.25 -11.50 -23.47
CA GLN A 225 -0.46 -10.48 -24.50
C GLN A 225 -0.76 -11.11 -25.86
N GLN A 226 0.03 -12.11 -26.27
CA GLN A 226 -0.16 -12.82 -27.54
C GLN A 226 -1.52 -13.53 -27.64
N ARG A 227 -2.10 -13.89 -26.50
CA ARG A 227 -3.40 -14.57 -26.39
C ARG A 227 -4.58 -13.60 -26.20
N GLY A 228 -4.35 -12.28 -26.19
CA GLY A 228 -5.39 -11.28 -25.91
C GLY A 228 -5.91 -11.33 -24.47
N LEU A 229 -5.07 -11.81 -23.54
CA LEU A 229 -5.37 -11.93 -22.11
C LEU A 229 -4.56 -10.92 -21.28
N GLN A 230 -4.35 -9.70 -21.80
CA GLN A 230 -3.52 -8.67 -21.17
C GLN A 230 -4.00 -8.22 -19.76
N HIS A 231 -5.26 -8.49 -19.43
CA HIS A 231 -5.86 -8.21 -18.12
C HIS A 231 -5.81 -9.41 -17.16
N ALA A 232 -5.31 -10.57 -17.61
CA ALA A 232 -5.02 -11.69 -16.73
C ALA A 232 -3.69 -11.48 -15.99
N GLY A 233 -3.50 -12.20 -14.88
CA GLY A 233 -2.26 -12.24 -14.12
C GLY A 233 -1.93 -10.99 -13.30
N GLY A 234 -1.30 -11.21 -12.15
CA GLY A 234 -0.96 -10.13 -11.21
C GLY A 234 -2.20 -9.42 -10.67
N ASN A 235 -3.34 -10.09 -10.60
CA ASN A 235 -4.60 -9.51 -10.17
C ASN A 235 -4.80 -9.75 -8.67
N PHE A 236 -5.43 -8.80 -7.98
CA PHE A 236 -5.80 -9.00 -6.59
C PHE A 236 -6.96 -10.00 -6.53
N VAL A 237 -6.92 -10.89 -5.53
CA VAL A 237 -7.96 -11.89 -5.30
C VAL A 237 -8.37 -11.81 -3.84
N ASP A 238 -9.66 -11.64 -3.59
CA ASP A 238 -10.29 -11.89 -2.30
C ASP A 238 -11.00 -13.24 -2.40
N CYS A 239 -10.46 -14.24 -1.71
CA CYS A 239 -10.95 -15.62 -1.76
C CYS A 239 -12.24 -15.80 -0.95
N ASP A 240 -12.44 -15.02 0.11
CA ASP A 240 -13.64 -15.12 0.96
C ASP A 240 -14.85 -14.54 0.25
N LEU A 241 -14.65 -13.46 -0.52
CA LEU A 241 -15.68 -12.84 -1.34
C LEU A 241 -15.84 -13.51 -2.71
N GLU A 242 -14.93 -14.41 -3.09
CA GLU A 242 -14.81 -14.98 -4.43
C GLU A 242 -14.71 -13.88 -5.51
N ILE A 243 -13.85 -12.89 -5.30
CA ILE A 243 -13.67 -11.75 -6.21
C ILE A 243 -12.24 -11.66 -6.74
N VAL A 244 -12.13 -11.44 -8.06
CA VAL A 244 -10.87 -11.07 -8.70
C VAL A 244 -10.98 -9.63 -9.19
N VAL A 245 -10.04 -8.79 -8.76
CA VAL A 245 -9.92 -7.41 -9.25
C VAL A 245 -8.84 -7.39 -10.32
N GLN A 246 -9.25 -7.23 -11.59
CA GLN A 246 -8.30 -7.04 -12.68
C GLN A 246 -7.53 -5.74 -12.47
N GLN A 247 -6.22 -5.83 -12.28
CA GLN A 247 -5.41 -4.66 -11.98
C GLN A 247 -5.16 -3.82 -13.23
N ALA A 248 -5.18 -2.50 -13.07
CA ALA A 248 -4.85 -1.51 -14.09
C ALA A 248 -4.25 -0.26 -13.43
N ALA A 249 -3.51 0.55 -14.19
CA ALA A 249 -3.00 1.82 -13.68
C ALA A 249 -4.16 2.75 -13.27
N GLY A 250 -4.00 3.42 -12.13
CA GLY A 250 -5.04 4.22 -11.50
C GLY A 250 -6.16 3.43 -10.83
N THR A 251 -5.90 2.17 -10.46
CA THR A 251 -6.81 1.39 -9.60
C THR A 251 -6.49 1.67 -8.14
N VAL A 252 -7.50 2.01 -7.33
CA VAL A 252 -7.40 2.09 -5.88
C VAL A 252 -8.37 1.10 -5.25
N ILE A 253 -7.90 0.27 -4.33
CA ILE A 253 -8.74 -0.67 -3.58
C ILE A 253 -8.71 -0.37 -2.09
N ALA A 254 -9.85 -0.56 -1.43
CA ALA A 254 -9.96 -0.72 0.02
C ALA A 254 -10.50 -2.12 0.31
N PHE A 255 -9.76 -2.92 1.07
CA PHE A 255 -10.13 -4.31 1.37
C PHE A 255 -9.88 -4.63 2.84
N MET A 256 -10.51 -5.70 3.33
CA MET A 256 -10.29 -6.21 4.69
C MET A 256 -9.12 -7.22 4.69
N PRO A 257 -7.97 -6.92 5.31
CA PRO A 257 -6.81 -7.83 5.27
C PRO A 257 -6.99 -9.12 6.06
N GLU A 258 -8.01 -9.18 6.90
CA GLU A 258 -8.44 -10.37 7.64
C GLU A 258 -9.20 -11.38 6.76
N HIS A 259 -9.61 -11.01 5.56
CA HIS A 259 -10.13 -11.96 4.58
C HIS A 259 -9.00 -12.75 3.93
N GLU A 260 -9.25 -13.99 3.51
CA GLU A 260 -8.25 -14.74 2.74
C GLU A 260 -8.03 -14.04 1.39
N HIS A 261 -6.81 -13.57 1.11
CA HIS A 261 -6.52 -12.83 -0.11
C HIS A 261 -5.14 -13.16 -0.68
N GLY A 262 -4.93 -12.85 -1.95
CA GLY A 262 -3.68 -13.13 -2.65
C GLY A 262 -3.55 -12.43 -3.99
N THR A 263 -2.64 -12.95 -4.82
CA THR A 263 -2.40 -12.42 -6.16
C THR A 263 -2.39 -13.56 -7.17
N THR A 264 -3.07 -13.39 -8.31
CA THR A 264 -2.94 -14.35 -9.41
C THR A 264 -1.52 -14.35 -9.95
N ARG A 265 -1.05 -15.49 -10.48
CA ARG A 265 0.27 -15.58 -11.14
C ARG A 265 0.39 -14.51 -12.22
N GLY A 266 1.49 -13.77 -12.22
CA GLY A 266 1.72 -12.62 -13.10
C GLY A 266 2.08 -12.98 -14.52
N TYR A 267 2.70 -14.14 -14.77
CA TYR A 267 3.18 -14.54 -16.10
C TYR A 267 4.04 -13.44 -16.78
N GLY A 268 4.90 -12.78 -16.00
CA GLY A 268 5.76 -11.69 -16.46
C GLY A 268 5.12 -10.29 -16.43
N ILE A 269 3.84 -10.18 -16.07
CA ILE A 269 3.19 -8.89 -15.81
C ILE A 269 3.65 -8.34 -14.47
N HIS A 270 4.00 -7.07 -14.44
CA HIS A 270 4.43 -6.40 -13.23
C HIS A 270 3.54 -5.19 -12.92
N ASN A 271 2.87 -5.22 -11.77
CA ASN A 271 2.23 -4.02 -11.24
C ASN A 271 3.20 -3.25 -10.33
N ALA A 272 3.21 -1.93 -10.44
CA ALA A 272 3.83 -1.03 -9.48
C ALA A 272 2.73 -0.53 -8.52
N ILE A 273 2.75 -1.03 -7.28
CA ILE A 273 1.70 -0.79 -6.29
C ILE A 273 2.31 -0.21 -5.03
N VAL A 274 1.64 0.79 -4.44
CA VAL A 274 1.83 1.13 -3.02
C VAL A 274 0.62 0.69 -2.21
N ALA A 275 0.87 0.27 -0.97
CA ALA A 275 -0.16 -0.13 -0.04
C ALA A 275 0.06 0.51 1.35
N LEU A 276 -1.04 0.85 2.01
CA LEU A 276 -1.11 1.31 3.39
C LEU A 276 -1.84 0.24 4.20
N THR A 277 -1.20 -0.19 5.28
CA THR A 277 -1.76 -1.18 6.22
C THR A 277 -1.38 -0.78 7.64
N SER A 278 -1.91 -1.48 8.64
CA SER A 278 -1.49 -1.31 10.02
C SER A 278 -1.40 -2.68 10.67
N LEU A 279 -0.21 -3.25 10.74
CA LEU A 279 -0.02 -4.59 11.27
C LEU A 279 -0.26 -4.61 12.80
N GLY A 280 -1.04 -5.58 13.27
CA GLY A 280 -1.34 -5.78 14.69
C GLY A 280 -0.09 -5.92 15.54
N ARG A 281 0.97 -6.53 15.02
CA ARG A 281 2.27 -6.64 15.71
C ARG A 281 2.94 -5.30 15.98
N ILE A 282 2.83 -4.33 15.07
CA ILE A 282 3.40 -2.99 15.26
C ILE A 282 2.62 -2.30 16.38
N HIS A 283 1.31 -2.48 16.38
CA HIS A 283 0.44 -1.96 17.42
C HIS A 283 0.67 -2.51 18.80
N ARG A 284 0.78 -3.82 18.93
CA ARG A 284 1.14 -4.43 20.21
C ARG A 284 2.49 -3.93 20.73
N GLN A 285 3.44 -3.59 19.87
CA GLN A 285 4.71 -2.99 20.32
C GLN A 285 4.56 -1.52 20.72
N TRP A 286 3.76 -0.75 19.99
CA TRP A 286 3.47 0.65 20.30
C TRP A 286 2.80 0.82 21.67
N ASP A 287 1.78 0.01 21.95
CA ASP A 287 1.05 0.05 23.23
C ASP A 287 1.95 -0.32 24.42
N ASN A 288 2.97 -1.15 24.18
CA ASN A 288 3.93 -1.55 25.19
C ASN A 288 5.08 -0.54 25.38
N LEU A 289 5.18 0.51 24.56
CA LEU A 289 6.16 1.56 24.78
C LEU A 289 5.88 2.32 26.08
N SER A 290 6.95 2.68 26.78
CA SER A 290 6.87 3.68 27.85
C SER A 290 6.55 5.06 27.27
N LEU A 291 5.94 5.95 28.05
CA LEU A 291 5.68 7.34 27.62
C LEU A 291 6.97 8.06 27.18
N ALA A 292 8.09 7.81 27.86
CA ALA A 292 9.40 8.36 27.49
C ALA A 292 9.94 7.81 26.17
N SER A 293 9.50 6.63 25.74
CA SER A 293 9.86 6.05 24.45
C SER A 293 8.98 6.60 23.32
N VAL A 294 7.71 6.92 23.62
CA VAL A 294 6.76 7.54 22.67
C VAL A 294 7.25 8.92 22.23
N THR A 295 7.79 9.74 23.13
CA THR A 295 8.28 11.09 22.81
C THR A 295 9.41 11.11 21.78
N ARG A 296 10.20 10.03 21.65
CA ARG A 296 11.22 9.89 20.61
C ARG A 296 10.63 9.84 19.19
N PHE A 297 9.38 9.41 19.05
CA PHE A 297 8.71 9.19 17.77
C PHE A 297 7.67 10.27 17.45
N MET A 298 7.36 11.14 18.40
CA MET A 298 6.44 12.25 18.16
C MET A 298 7.19 13.41 17.50
N PRO A 299 6.56 14.14 16.57
CA PRO A 299 7.13 15.38 16.06
C PRO A 299 7.41 16.32 17.23
N CYS A 300 8.58 16.96 17.24
CA CYS A 300 8.90 18.00 18.20
C CYS A 300 7.98 19.19 17.89
N ASN A 301 6.99 19.45 18.74
CA ASN A 301 6.09 20.60 18.59
C ASN A 301 6.85 21.88 18.97
N ASP A 302 7.79 22.32 18.13
CA ASP A 302 8.53 23.57 18.31
C ASP A 302 7.68 24.82 17.96
N HIS A 303 6.35 24.65 17.84
CA HIS A 303 5.41 25.70 17.43
C HIS A 303 4.39 26.10 18.51
N GLN A 304 4.68 25.87 19.80
CA GLN A 304 3.82 26.39 20.88
C GLN A 304 4.11 27.84 21.29
N ASP A 305 5.10 28.51 20.70
CA ASP A 305 5.39 29.92 20.94
C ASP A 305 5.30 30.76 19.64
N MET A 306 4.08 31.03 19.15
CA MET A 306 3.77 32.19 18.29
C MET A 306 2.35 32.68 18.52
#